data_AF-A0A1G6X5E4-F1
#
_entry.id   AF-A0A1G6X5E4-F1
#
_cell.length_a   1.000
_cell.length_b   1.000
_cell.length_c   1.000
_cell.angle_alpha   90.00
_cell.angle_beta   90.00
_cell.angle_gamma   90.00
#
_symmetry.space_group_name_H-M   'P 1'
#
loop_
_entity.id
_entity.type
_entity.pdbx_description
1 polymer ?
#
loop_
_entity_poly.entity_id
_entity_poly.type
_entity_poly.pdbx_seq_one_letter_code
_entity_poly.pdbx_strand_id
1 'polypeptide(L)'
;MKRFCLTLFAALISIIALAQGTATGCLIPYSNRVYTSNALEVLGTSQLYNNSPFTSLSSNYCSWTPGTTASSCVICDGTLGVDVLGIKICLFGTFRYGYQGTFTMVECNLDDHSWLFGAAAGLFGILIIRKRNKP
;
A
#
# COMPACT_ATOMS: atom_id res chain seq x y z
N MET A 1 14.20 -20.39 -29.35
CA MET A 1 14.43 -19.16 -28.55
C MET A 1 13.15 -18.35 -28.30
N LYS A 2 12.34 -18.02 -29.33
CA LYS A 2 11.11 -17.20 -29.16
C LYS A 2 10.11 -17.73 -28.10
N ARG A 3 9.85 -19.04 -28.07
CA ARG A 3 8.91 -19.65 -27.10
C ARG A 3 9.41 -19.70 -25.66
N PHE A 4 10.73 -19.85 -25.46
CA PHE A 4 11.36 -19.90 -24.13
C PHE A 4 11.45 -18.51 -23.47
N CYS A 5 11.67 -17.47 -24.29
CA CYS A 5 11.66 -16.08 -23.83
C CYS A 5 10.27 -15.64 -23.35
N LEU A 6 9.22 -16.07 -24.06
CA LEU A 6 7.83 -15.71 -23.75
C LEU A 6 7.35 -16.36 -22.45
N THR A 7 7.73 -17.62 -22.19
CA THR A 7 7.43 -18.31 -20.92
C THR A 7 8.19 -17.73 -19.74
N LEU A 8 9.45 -17.29 -19.92
CA LEU A 8 10.23 -16.64 -18.86
C LEU A 8 9.62 -15.28 -18.49
N PHE A 9 9.16 -14.52 -19.49
CA PHE A 9 8.52 -13.22 -19.29
C PHE A 9 7.16 -13.35 -18.60
N ALA A 10 6.35 -14.34 -18.98
CA ALA A 10 5.07 -14.63 -18.32
C ALA A 10 5.25 -15.10 -16.86
N ALA A 11 6.30 -15.89 -16.57
CA ALA A 11 6.64 -16.30 -15.22
C ALA A 11 7.08 -15.09 -14.36
N LEU A 12 7.90 -14.18 -14.90
CA LEU A 12 8.32 -12.96 -14.22
C LEU A 12 7.16 -12.01 -13.88
N ILE A 13 6.16 -11.87 -14.77
CA ILE A 13 4.97 -11.05 -14.51
C ILE A 13 4.12 -11.62 -13.38
N SER A 14 4.09 -12.96 -13.24
CA SER A 14 3.29 -13.65 -12.22
C SER A 14 3.83 -13.47 -10.79
N ILE A 15 5.15 -13.24 -10.65
CA ILE A 15 5.80 -13.05 -9.33
C ILE A 15 5.50 -11.66 -8.76
N ILE A 16 5.16 -10.68 -9.60
CA ILE A 16 4.81 -9.32 -9.19
C ILE A 16 3.38 -9.24 -8.61
N ALA A 17 2.58 -10.31 -8.75
CA ALA A 17 1.21 -10.38 -8.24
C ALA A 17 1.12 -10.91 -6.80
N LEU A 18 2.11 -10.61 -5.95
CA LEU A 18 1.94 -10.66 -4.50
C LEU A 18 0.93 -9.59 -4.13
N ALA A 19 -0.35 -9.98 -4.07
CA ALA A 19 -1.44 -9.12 -3.63
C ALA A 19 -1.13 -8.62 -2.21
N GLN A 20 -0.68 -7.38 -2.14
CA GLN A 20 -0.41 -6.66 -0.91
C GLN A 20 -1.73 -6.40 -0.17
N GLY A 21 -1.71 -6.40 1.16
CA GLY A 21 -2.88 -6.02 1.95
C GLY A 21 -3.38 -4.64 1.51
N THR A 22 -4.65 -4.55 1.15
CA THR A 22 -5.30 -3.28 0.78
C THR A 22 -6.23 -2.83 1.90
N ALA A 23 -6.15 -1.55 2.27
CA ALA A 23 -7.07 -0.95 3.23
C ALA A 23 -7.63 0.35 2.67
N THR A 24 -8.93 0.54 2.80
CA THR A 24 -9.61 1.78 2.42
C THR A 24 -10.01 2.55 3.66
N GLY A 25 -9.68 3.83 3.73
CA GLY A 25 -9.98 4.66 4.88
C GLY A 25 -9.09 5.89 4.94
N CYS A 26 -8.83 6.38 6.15
CA CYS A 26 -7.97 7.53 6.41
C CYS A 26 -6.58 7.09 6.90
N LEU A 27 -5.54 7.32 6.10
CA LEU A 27 -4.15 7.08 6.48
C LEU A 27 -3.61 8.29 7.25
N ILE A 28 -3.11 8.05 8.47
CA ILE A 28 -2.33 9.04 9.23
C ILE A 28 -0.85 8.71 9.07
N PRO A 29 -0.07 9.48 8.26
CA PRO A 29 1.28 9.11 7.85
C PRO A 29 2.24 8.84 9.01
N TYR A 30 2.19 9.67 10.06
CA TYR A 30 3.06 9.51 11.22
C TYR A 30 2.82 8.19 11.98
N SER A 31 1.60 7.64 11.93
CA SER A 31 1.25 6.41 12.65
C SER A 31 1.27 5.16 11.80
N ASN A 32 1.43 5.29 10.47
CA ASN A 32 1.35 4.19 9.50
C ASN A 32 0.11 3.29 9.67
N ARG A 33 -1.03 3.90 10.00
CA ARG A 33 -2.31 3.23 10.22
C ARG A 33 -3.39 3.82 9.33
N VAL A 34 -4.21 2.94 8.76
CA VAL A 34 -5.40 3.29 7.99
C VAL A 34 -6.63 3.07 8.85
N TYR A 35 -7.30 4.14 9.24
CA TYR A 35 -8.53 4.11 10.05
C TYR A 35 -9.73 3.86 9.13
N THR A 36 -10.54 2.85 9.44
CA THR A 36 -11.54 2.33 8.50
C THR A 36 -12.99 2.61 8.91
N SER A 37 -13.24 3.05 10.14
CA SER A 37 -14.56 3.49 10.57
C SER A 37 -14.69 4.99 10.53
N ASN A 38 -15.75 5.45 9.87
CA ASN A 38 -16.24 6.81 10.00
C ASN A 38 -16.75 7.06 11.43
N ALA A 39 -16.66 8.32 11.85
CA ALA A 39 -17.24 8.82 13.08
C ALA A 39 -18.74 9.06 12.92
N LEU A 40 -19.43 9.36 14.03
CA LEU A 40 -20.88 9.60 13.99
C LEU A 40 -21.19 10.83 13.14
N GLU A 41 -22.00 10.64 12.10
CA GLU A 41 -22.43 11.70 11.22
C GLU A 41 -23.86 12.13 11.57
N VAL A 42 -24.05 13.43 11.82
CA VAL A 42 -25.35 14.04 12.04
C VAL A 42 -25.53 15.14 10.99
N LEU A 43 -26.20 14.79 9.89
CA LEU A 43 -26.58 15.70 8.80
C LEU A 43 -25.36 16.34 8.07
N GLY A 44 -24.37 15.55 7.63
CA GLY A 44 -23.13 16.08 7.04
C GLY A 44 -22.56 15.21 5.92
N THR A 45 -21.26 15.35 5.62
CA THR A 45 -20.49 14.34 4.89
C THR A 45 -19.33 13.92 5.77
N SER A 46 -19.34 12.69 6.27
CA SER A 46 -18.33 12.23 7.21
C SER A 46 -16.96 12.07 6.54
N GLN A 47 -16.11 13.07 6.75
CA GLN A 47 -14.65 12.97 6.55
C GLN A 47 -13.90 12.78 7.87
N LEU A 48 -14.65 12.55 8.95
CA LEU A 48 -14.14 12.32 10.29
C LEU A 48 -14.15 10.82 10.56
N TYR A 49 -13.00 10.28 10.96
CA TYR A 49 -12.84 8.87 11.28
C TYR A 49 -12.65 8.68 12.78
N ASN A 50 -13.07 7.53 13.30
CA ASN A 50 -12.81 7.13 14.68
C ASN A 50 -11.37 6.61 14.84
N ASN A 51 -10.85 6.66 16.07
CA ASN A 51 -9.55 6.05 16.41
C ASN A 51 -9.54 4.52 16.28
N SER A 52 -10.70 3.87 16.19
CA SER A 52 -10.83 2.43 16.04
C SER A 52 -12.06 2.10 15.19
N PRO A 53 -12.00 1.05 14.34
CA PRO A 53 -10.87 0.17 14.06
C PRO A 53 -9.88 0.78 13.05
N PHE A 54 -8.65 0.26 13.06
CA PHE A 54 -7.59 0.62 12.11
C PHE A 54 -6.88 -0.61 11.58
N THR A 55 -6.29 -0.47 10.40
CA THR A 55 -5.37 -1.45 9.80
C THR A 55 -3.94 -0.95 9.94
N SER A 56 -3.10 -1.70 10.62
CA SER A 56 -1.65 -1.46 10.68
C SER A 56 -0.93 -2.14 9.51
N LEU A 57 0.31 -1.74 9.25
CA LEU A 57 1.20 -2.48 8.36
C LEU A 57 1.37 -3.92 8.86
N SER A 58 1.35 -4.87 7.92
CA SER A 58 1.68 -6.26 8.20
C SER A 58 3.20 -6.42 8.39
N SER A 59 3.63 -7.57 8.90
CA SER A 59 5.06 -7.90 8.99
C SER A 59 5.72 -7.82 7.60
N ASN A 60 6.94 -7.28 7.53
CA ASN A 60 7.72 -7.05 6.31
C ASN A 60 7.21 -5.95 5.36
N TYR A 61 6.27 -5.10 5.81
CA TYR A 61 5.83 -3.91 5.05
C TYR A 61 6.28 -2.61 5.73
N CYS A 62 6.77 -1.64 4.95
CA CYS A 62 7.36 -0.39 5.47
C CYS A 62 6.43 0.81 5.37
N SER A 63 5.54 0.82 4.38
CA SER A 63 4.76 2.01 4.06
C SER A 63 3.45 1.67 3.37
N TRP A 64 2.58 2.67 3.29
CA TRP A 64 1.34 2.62 2.54
C TRP A 64 1.49 3.48 1.29
N THR A 65 1.05 2.98 0.14
CA THR A 65 0.98 3.75 -1.11
C THR A 65 -0.47 3.92 -1.56
N PRO A 66 -0.90 5.14 -1.93
CA PRO A 66 -2.27 5.38 -2.39
C PRO A 66 -2.49 4.81 -3.78
N GLY A 67 -3.61 4.10 -3.98
CA GLY A 67 -4.00 3.53 -5.27
C GLY A 67 -4.55 4.56 -6.27
N THR A 68 -5.10 5.69 -5.80
CA THR A 68 -5.60 6.82 -6.60
C THR A 68 -5.49 8.13 -5.81
N THR A 69 -5.85 9.27 -6.41
CA THR A 69 -5.89 10.61 -5.76
C THR A 69 -6.50 10.53 -4.36
N ALA A 70 -5.67 10.82 -3.36
CA ALA A 70 -6.10 10.83 -1.97
C ALA A 70 -6.66 12.22 -1.60
N SER A 71 -7.86 12.25 -1.01
CA SER A 71 -8.45 13.47 -0.46
C SER A 71 -7.97 13.69 0.98
N SER A 72 -8.10 14.90 1.54
CA SER A 72 -7.82 15.10 2.95
C SER A 72 -8.86 14.40 3.83
N CYS A 73 -8.41 13.86 4.96
CA CYS A 73 -9.28 13.32 6.00
C CYS A 73 -8.75 13.70 7.37
N VAL A 74 -9.60 13.48 8.37
CA VAL A 74 -9.25 13.74 9.76
C VAL A 74 -9.77 12.60 10.62
N ILE A 75 -9.00 12.22 11.63
CA ILE A 75 -9.45 11.29 12.66
C ILE A 75 -9.65 12.05 13.98
N CYS A 76 -10.59 11.59 14.78
CA CYS A 76 -10.67 11.93 16.20
C CYS A 76 -9.92 10.87 17.00
N ASP A 77 -8.76 11.24 17.53
CA ASP A 77 -7.97 10.42 18.46
C ASP A 77 -8.50 10.62 19.90
N GLY A 78 -9.77 10.29 20.08
CA GLY A 78 -10.53 10.44 21.31
C GLY A 78 -11.52 9.29 21.49
N THR A 79 -12.49 9.48 22.39
CA THR A 79 -13.54 8.46 22.64
C THR A 79 -14.67 8.53 21.64
N LEU A 80 -15.01 9.72 21.14
CA LEU A 80 -16.09 9.90 20.18
C LEU A 80 -15.81 11.08 19.23
N GLY A 81 -15.78 10.80 17.94
CA GLY A 81 -15.88 11.81 16.90
C GLY A 81 -17.35 12.03 16.50
N VAL A 82 -17.75 13.28 16.33
CA VAL A 82 -19.06 13.63 15.79
C VAL A 82 -18.89 14.73 14.73
N ASP A 83 -19.53 14.55 13.57
CA ASP A 83 -19.66 15.59 12.55
C ASP A 83 -21.11 16.08 12.54
N VAL A 84 -21.34 17.34 12.92
CA VAL A 84 -22.67 17.96 12.93
C VAL A 84 -22.68 19.10 11.93
N LEU A 85 -23.40 18.95 10.81
CA LEU A 85 -23.50 19.97 9.75
C LEU A 85 -22.12 20.46 9.22
N GLY A 86 -21.10 19.58 9.20
CA GLY A 86 -19.73 19.92 8.76
C GLY A 86 -18.83 20.46 9.88
N ILE A 87 -19.38 20.66 11.09
CA ILE A 87 -18.61 21.01 12.28
C ILE A 87 -18.14 19.71 12.94
N LYS A 88 -16.83 19.48 12.86
CA LYS A 88 -16.18 18.30 13.42
C LYS A 88 -15.87 18.54 14.90
N ILE A 89 -16.34 17.64 15.75
CA ILE A 89 -16.13 17.65 17.20
C ILE A 89 -15.44 16.33 17.59
N CYS A 90 -14.40 16.42 18.41
CA CYS A 90 -13.72 15.27 18.98
C CYS A 90 -13.80 15.33 20.50
N LEU A 91 -14.63 14.48 21.09
CA LEU A 91 -14.78 14.41 22.54
C LEU A 91 -13.58 13.70 23.17
N PHE A 92 -12.97 14.36 24.16
CA PHE A 92 -11.84 13.86 24.94
C PHE A 92 -10.65 13.40 24.08
N GLY A 93 -10.32 14.16 23.04
CA GLY A 93 -9.25 13.80 22.12
C GLY A 93 -8.76 14.95 21.26
N THR A 94 -7.94 14.62 20.27
CA THR A 94 -7.38 15.59 19.33
C THR A 94 -7.66 15.17 17.89
N PHE A 95 -7.70 16.16 16.98
CA PHE A 95 -7.80 15.90 15.56
C PHE A 95 -6.42 15.58 14.99
N ARG A 96 -6.33 14.50 14.21
CA ARG A 96 -5.13 14.20 13.41
C ARG A 96 -5.51 14.15 11.95
N TYR A 97 -4.73 14.82 11.10
CA TYR A 97 -4.99 14.95 9.68
C TYR A 97 -4.22 13.91 8.88
N GLY A 98 -4.82 13.50 7.78
CA GLY A 98 -4.22 12.51 6.88
C GLY A 98 -4.88 12.51 5.52
N TYR A 99 -4.75 11.37 4.85
CA TYR A 99 -5.19 11.17 3.48
C TYR A 99 -6.20 10.04 3.40
N GLN A 100 -7.35 10.30 2.78
CA GLN A 100 -8.38 9.30 2.52
C GLN A 100 -8.18 8.70 1.15
N GLY A 101 -8.30 7.38 1.08
CA GLY A 101 -8.22 6.64 -0.17
C GLY A 101 -8.13 5.14 0.09
N THR A 102 -7.86 4.41 -0.99
CA THR A 102 -7.45 3.01 -0.92
C THR A 102 -5.94 2.94 -0.92
N PHE A 103 -5.38 2.32 0.10
CA PHE A 103 -3.95 2.18 0.31
C PHE A 103 -3.54 0.72 0.14
N THR A 104 -2.38 0.52 -0.46
CA THR A 104 -1.73 -0.79 -0.62
C THR A 104 -0.44 -0.77 0.19
N MET A 105 -0.12 -1.89 0.86
CA MET A 105 1.10 -1.97 1.68
C MET A 105 2.33 -2.21 0.80
N VAL A 106 3.38 -1.41 0.95
CA VAL A 106 4.66 -1.60 0.25
C VAL A 106 5.59 -2.50 1.05
N GLU A 107 6.05 -3.59 0.43
CA GLU A 107 6.96 -4.56 1.04
C GLU A 107 8.38 -3.97 1.20
N CYS A 108 9.03 -4.23 2.34
CA CYS A 108 10.40 -3.78 2.63
C CYS A 108 11.46 -4.55 1.84
N ASN A 109 11.28 -5.87 1.73
CA ASN A 109 12.30 -6.80 1.25
C ASN A 109 12.30 -6.93 -0.28
N LEU A 110 12.60 -5.82 -0.96
CA LEU A 110 12.92 -5.86 -2.39
C LEU A 110 14.15 -6.76 -2.66
N ASP A 111 15.10 -6.80 -1.72
CA ASP A 111 16.35 -7.55 -1.84
C ASP A 111 16.19 -9.08 -1.85
N ASP A 112 15.15 -9.61 -1.20
CA ASP A 112 14.86 -11.07 -1.23
C ASP A 112 14.50 -11.56 -2.64
N HIS A 113 14.19 -10.64 -3.57
CA HIS A 113 13.88 -10.93 -4.97
C HIS A 113 15.02 -10.56 -5.92
N SER A 114 16.09 -9.90 -5.44
CA SER A 114 17.24 -9.48 -6.24
C SER A 114 18.03 -10.65 -6.84
N TRP A 115 18.02 -11.82 -6.19
CA TRP A 115 18.70 -13.02 -6.71
C TRP A 115 18.11 -13.50 -8.04
N LEU A 116 16.81 -13.31 -8.27
CA LEU A 116 16.13 -13.71 -9.48
C LEU A 116 16.61 -12.88 -10.68
N PHE A 117 16.78 -11.57 -10.48
CA PHE A 117 17.36 -10.67 -11.48
C PHE A 117 18.82 -11.00 -11.75
N GLY A 118 19.61 -11.30 -10.70
CA GLY A 118 20.99 -11.77 -10.84
C GLY A 118 21.10 -13.07 -11.64
N ALA A 119 20.24 -14.05 -11.35
CA ALA A 119 20.18 -15.32 -12.06
C ALA A 119 19.79 -15.13 -13.54
N ALA A 120 18.78 -14.29 -13.82
CA ALA A 120 18.37 -13.98 -15.19
C ALA A 120 19.50 -13.31 -15.98
N ALA A 121 20.16 -12.30 -15.41
CA ALA A 121 21.29 -11.61 -16.05
C ALA A 121 22.47 -12.57 -16.32
N GLY A 122 22.79 -13.45 -15.37
CA GLY A 122 23.81 -14.48 -15.54
C GLY A 122 23.49 -15.45 -16.67
N LEU A 123 22.24 -15.92 -16.75
CA LEU A 123 21.81 -16.86 -17.79
C LEU A 123 21.85 -16.22 -19.19
N PHE A 124 21.42 -14.95 -19.32
CA PHE A 124 21.57 -14.19 -20.56
C PHE A 124 23.04 -13.99 -20.96
N GLY A 125 23.92 -13.68 -19.99
CA GLY A 125 25.35 -13.57 -20.23
C GLY A 125 25.97 -14.85 -20.80
N ILE A 126 25.65 -16.01 -20.21
CA ILE A 126 26.12 -17.31 -20.68
C ILE A 126 25.64 -17.61 -22.11
N LEU A 127 24.38 -17.30 -22.43
CA LEU A 127 23.83 -17.51 -23.76
C LEU A 127 24.53 -16.65 -24.83
N ILE A 128 24.86 -15.40 -24.51
CA ILE A 128 25.60 -14.50 -25.41
C ILE A 128 27.01 -15.01 -25.65
N ILE A 129 27.73 -15.39 -24.59
CA ILE A 129 29.10 -15.94 -24.71
C ILE A 129 29.10 -17.21 -25.56
N ARG A 130 28.16 -18.12 -25.33
CA ARG A 130 28.03 -19.35 -26.12
C ARG A 130 27.69 -19.10 -27.59
N LYS A 131 26.90 -18.06 -27.90
CA LYS A 131 26.59 -17.69 -29.28
C LYS A 131 27.81 -17.09 -29.99
N ARG A 132 28.64 -16.33 -29.28
CA ARG A 132 29.85 -15.71 -29.81
C ARG A 132 30.98 -16.72 -30.05
N ASN A 133 31.08 -17.75 -29.21
CA ASN A 133 32.12 -18.77 -29.29
C ASN A 133 31.71 -20.03 -30.08
N LYS A 134 30.59 -19.99 -30.81
CA LYS A 134 30.28 -21.04 -31.79
C LYS A 134 31.12 -20.78 -33.06
N PRO A 135 31.91 -21.76 -33.53
CA PRO A 135 32.62 -21.67 -34.81
C PRO A 135 31.66 -21.58 -36.00
#